data_AF-A0A377WN87-F1
#
_entry.id   AF-A0A377WN87-F1
#
_cell.length_a   1.000
_cell.length_b   1.000
_cell.length_c   1.000
_cell.angle_alpha   90.00
_cell.angle_beta   90.00
_cell.angle_gamma   90.00
#
_symmetry.space_group_name_H-M   'P 1'
#
loop_
_entity.id
_entity.type
_entity.pdbx_description
1 polymer ?
#
loop_
_entity_poly.entity_id
_entity_poly.type
_entity_poly.pdbx_seq_one_letter_code
_entity_poly.pdbx_strand_id
1 'polypeptide(L)' 'MIAFDQLTWLHGKPQSSGLLKANPEDFLVVEDLVFAPDGEGEHVLVRILKNGCNTRFVADALGEIP' A
#
# COMPACT_ATOMS: atom_id res chain seq x y z
N MET A 1 -17.15 14.03 -19.39
CA MET A 1 -16.41 13.20 -18.41
C MET A 1 -16.76 13.73 -17.04
N ILE A 2 -17.19 12.88 -16.10
CA ILE A 2 -17.53 13.32 -14.74
C ILE A 2 -16.24 13.40 -13.93
N ALA A 3 -16.02 14.51 -13.21
CA ALA A 3 -14.86 14.68 -12.35
C ALA A 3 -14.98 13.82 -11.08
N PHE A 4 -13.85 13.45 -10.46
CA PHE A 4 -13.83 12.57 -9.30
C PHE A 4 -14.65 13.09 -8.10
N ASP A 5 -14.60 14.41 -7.86
CA ASP A 5 -15.35 15.10 -6.81
C ASP A 5 -16.85 15.24 -7.10
N GLN A 6 -17.28 14.89 -8.32
CA GLN A 6 -18.66 14.92 -8.80
C GLN A 6 -19.27 13.52 -8.96
N LEU A 7 -18.57 12.47 -8.53
CA LEU A 7 -19.13 11.12 -8.47
C LEU A 7 -20.36 11.08 -7.55
N THR A 8 -21.35 10.28 -7.93
CA THR A 8 -22.60 10.15 -7.18
C THR A 8 -22.37 9.41 -5.86
N TRP A 9 -22.87 10.00 -4.76
CA TRP A 9 -22.83 9.39 -3.44
C TRP A 9 -24.00 8.42 -3.24
N LEU A 10 -23.73 7.17 -2.88
CA LEU A 10 -24.80 6.19 -2.59
C LEU A 10 -25.66 6.60 -1.39
N HIS A 11 -25.06 7.21 -0.36
CA HIS A 11 -25.72 7.63 0.87
C HIS A 11 -25.81 9.16 1.02
N GLY A 12 -25.65 9.89 -0.08
CA GLY A 12 -25.49 11.35 -0.04
C GLY A 12 -24.10 11.78 0.42
N LYS A 13 -23.80 13.08 0.26
CA LYS A 13 -22.51 13.64 0.63
C LYS A 13 -22.37 13.70 2.17
N PRO A 14 -21.23 13.27 2.75
CA PRO A 14 -20.97 13.38 4.18
C PRO A 14 -21.10 14.82 4.69
N GLN A 15 -21.68 15.00 5.88
CA GLN A 15 -21.82 16.31 6.55
C GLN A 15 -20.70 16.62 7.56
N SER A 16 -19.90 15.62 7.90
CA SER A 16 -18.75 15.74 8.81
C SER A 16 -17.44 15.57 8.06
N SER A 17 -16.35 16.09 8.62
CA SER A 17 -14.98 15.90 8.14
C SER A 17 -14.13 15.19 9.19
N GLY A 18 -12.97 14.69 8.76
CA GLY A 18 -11.98 14.06 9.61
C GLY A 18 -10.61 14.08 8.92
N LEU A 19 -9.57 13.67 9.64
CA LEU A 19 -8.23 13.55 9.09
C LEU A 19 -8.01 12.11 8.64
N LEU A 20 -7.51 11.93 7.42
CA LEU A 20 -7.15 10.63 6.85
C LEU A 20 -5.64 10.63 6.59
N LYS A 21 -4.94 9.56 7.03
CA LYS A 21 -3.48 9.43 6.90
C LYS A 21 -2.72 10.63 7.52
N ALA A 22 -3.11 11.05 8.72
CA ALA A 22 -2.45 12.18 9.39
C ALA A 22 -0.99 11.84 9.75
N ASN A 23 -0.76 10.60 10.19
CA ASN A 23 0.55 9.98 10.32
C ASN A 23 0.59 8.64 9.55
N PRO A 24 1.77 8.14 9.16
CA PRO A 24 1.88 6.82 8.51
C PRO A 24 1.24 5.68 9.32
N GLU A 25 1.28 5.76 10.64
CA GLU A 25 0.77 4.75 11.56
C GLU A 25 -0.76 4.68 11.57
N ASP A 26 -1.45 5.75 11.15
CA ASP A 26 -2.92 5.79 11.01
C ASP A 26 -3.41 4.97 9.80
N PHE A 27 -2.50 4.54 8.92
CA PHE A 27 -2.82 3.83 7.69
C PHE A 27 -1.86 2.67 7.42
N LEU A 28 -2.14 1.54 8.05
CA LEU A 28 -1.41 0.30 7.84
C LEU A 28 -2.00 -0.49 6.67
N VAL A 29 -1.14 -0.92 5.74
CA VAL A 29 -1.50 -1.83 4.64
C VAL A 29 -0.72 -3.12 4.81
N VAL A 30 -1.43 -4.24 4.82
CA VAL A 30 -0.85 -5.58 4.79
C VAL A 30 -1.24 -6.21 3.46
N GLU A 31 -0.24 -6.54 2.64
CA GLU A 31 -0.47 -7.25 1.39
C GLU A 31 -0.96 -8.67 1.67
N ASP A 32 -2.00 -9.08 0.94
CA ASP A 32 -2.57 -10.41 0.97
C ASP A 32 -2.32 -11.09 -0.37
N LEU A 33 -1.31 -11.96 -0.40
CA LEU A 33 -1.02 -12.79 -1.56
C LEU A 33 -1.89 -14.04 -1.50
N VAL A 34 -2.54 -14.39 -2.61
CA VAL A 34 -3.38 -15.59 -2.71
C VAL A 34 -2.57 -16.90 -2.77
N PHE A 35 -1.28 -16.85 -2.44
CA PHE A 35 -0.36 -17.99 -2.39
C PHE A 35 0.74 -17.76 -1.34
N ALA A 36 1.36 -18.85 -0.90
CA ALA A 36 2.53 -18.83 -0.05
C ALA A 36 3.81 -19.03 -0.89
N PRO A 37 4.99 -18.64 -0.41
CA PRO A 37 6.24 -19.00 -1.07
C PRO A 37 6.36 -20.51 -1.24
N ASP A 38 6.75 -20.95 -2.43
CA ASP A 38 6.84 -22.39 -2.77
C ASP A 38 7.94 -23.11 -1.97
N GLY A 39 8.91 -22.36 -1.44
CA GLY A 39 10.03 -22.89 -0.65
C GLY A 39 11.22 -23.37 -1.51
N GLU A 40 11.07 -23.39 -2.83
CA GLU A 40 12.10 -23.74 -3.81
C GLU A 40 11.99 -22.83 -5.05
N GLY A 41 13.01 -22.91 -5.93
CA GLY A 41 13.09 -22.10 -7.16
C GLY A 41 14.20 -21.05 -7.15
N GLU A 42 14.30 -20.29 -8.23
CA GLU A 42 15.35 -19.26 -8.41
C GLU A 42 15.02 -17.92 -7.75
N HIS A 43 13.77 -17.70 -7.36
CA HIS A 43 13.28 -16.45 -6.80
C HIS A 43 13.15 -16.52 -5.27
N VAL A 44 13.47 -15.42 -4.60
CA VAL A 44 13.28 -15.26 -3.15
C VAL A 44 12.16 -14.26 -2.88
N LEU A 45 11.12 -14.69 -2.18
CA LEU A 45 10.05 -13.82 -1.70
C LEU A 45 10.44 -13.20 -0.35
N VAL A 46 10.60 -11.89 -0.32
CA VAL A 46 10.96 -11.13 0.89
C VAL A 46 9.78 -10.25 1.30
N ARG A 47 9.24 -10.47 2.50
CA ARG A 47 8.17 -9.65 3.07
C ARG A 47 8.75 -8.54 3.93
N ILE A 48 8.49 -7.29 3.56
CA ILE A 48 9.09 -6.10 4.20
C ILE A 48 8.00 -5.17 4.71
N LEU A 49 8.17 -4.70 5.95
CA LEU A 49 7.47 -3.54 6.47
C LEU A 49 8.25 -2.29 6.08
N LYS A 50 7.61 -1.37 5.34
CA LYS A 50 8.20 -0.08 4.96
C LYS A 50 7.39 1.07 5.53
N ASN A 51 8.07 2.13 5.95
CA ASN A 51 7.50 3.41 6.37
C ASN A 51 8.36 4.54 5.82
N GLY A 52 7.77 5.64 5.35
CA GLY A 52 8.48 6.80 4.83
C GLY A 52 9.15 6.65 3.46
N CYS A 53 8.98 5.51 2.78
CA CYS A 53 9.54 5.26 1.45
C CYS A 53 8.56 4.52 0.52
N ASN A 54 8.82 4.64 -0.78
CA ASN A 54 8.08 3.93 -1.81
C ASN A 54 8.69 2.54 -2.06
N THR A 55 7.96 1.69 -2.79
CA THR A 55 8.38 0.32 -3.06
C THR A 55 9.65 0.24 -3.90
N ARG A 56 9.86 1.16 -4.85
CA ARG A 56 11.03 1.15 -5.73
C ARG A 56 12.33 1.38 -4.94
N PHE A 57 12.32 2.34 -4.02
CA PHE A 57 13.47 2.63 -3.15
C PHE A 57 13.92 1.39 -2.36
N VAL A 58 12.97 0.66 -1.77
CA VAL A 58 13.28 -0.56 -1.01
C VAL A 58 13.80 -1.67 -1.94
N ALA A 59 13.20 -1.84 -3.13
CA ALA A 59 13.63 -2.84 -4.10
C ALA A 59 15.07 -2.58 -4.60
N ASP A 60 15.40 -1.33 -4.91
CA ASP A 60 16.75 -0.96 -5.32
C ASP A 60 17.75 -1.19 -4.16
N ALA A 61 17.39 -0.81 -2.93
CA ALA A 61 18.23 -1.06 -1.76
C ALA A 61 18.49 -2.55 -1.48
N LEU A 62 17.51 -3.43 -1.71
CA LEU A 62 17.69 -4.88 -1.59
C LEU A 62 18.66 -5.44 -2.64
N GLY A 63 18.63 -4.90 -3.86
CA GLY A 63 19.49 -5.37 -4.94
C GLY A 63 20.98 -5.05 -4.74
N GLU A 64 21.28 -4.06 -3.90
CA GLU A 64 22.64 -3.66 -3.54
C GLU A 64 23.20 -4.40 -2.32
N ILE A 65 22.38 -5.22 -1.63
CA ILE A 65 22.84 -6.02 -0.49
C ILE A 65 23.68 -7.19 -1.04
N PRO A 66 24.96 -7.33 -0.62
CA PRO A 66 25.87 -8.35 -1.13
C PRO A 66 25.51 -9.78 -0.69
#